data_AF-A0A515EJA4-F1
#
_entry.id   AF-A0A515EJA4-F1
#
_cell.length_a   1.000
_cell.length_b   1.000
_cell.length_c   1.000
_cell.angle_alpha   90.00
_cell.angle_beta   90.00
_cell.angle_gamma   90.00
#
_symmetry.space_group_name_H-M   'P 1'
#
loop_
_entity.id
_entity.type
_entity.pdbx_description
1 polymer ?
#
loop_
_entity_poly.entity_id
_entity_poly.type
_entity_poly.pdbx_seq_one_letter_code
_entity_poly.pdbx_strand_id
1 'polypeptide(L)'
;MQAMKLRKVLVWVGLGLCMAGCALQAARAQDSAAAPAPLKYDKAWYQWLKKPWTVRYVIEVDELAKGMDKYAKKNNAKSEAKHSPEFRDYKEYVAPVLPFQGQAYASERNPLSGSMYGDLGLFAFEFDRTGQLISPHTAPMPLMARQTLDGENRTMVALSEGDGKPGSNFYALGEWWDYLPGPLGESVTPALCSAFDDGRYGVSSSARVFSPGKKFDVKEVLDPQAQGIFGCREWTYQLKRPVSVAGLGGQVPDAQGLCAGGFEPGMYKGRLVCPGLDESSHYKPNAKGFVQPYIDVTSYHDKVGKKGTIGHFIGWAGFDDPVRPVIGKFGDRWVCLHECPDGAAPGPIEDIAQWTTRRGWPLPKPGPYFVDSKFKASKEDLEE
;
A
#
# COMPACT_ATOMS: atom_id res chain seq x y z
N MET A 1 -23.11 -59.08 -65.16
CA MET A 1 -23.91 -58.84 -63.93
C MET A 1 -23.08 -58.65 -62.64
N GLN A 2 -21.74 -58.71 -62.64
CA GLN A 2 -20.93 -58.55 -61.41
C GLN A 2 -20.52 -57.10 -61.07
N ALA A 3 -20.42 -56.19 -62.06
CA ALA A 3 -19.96 -54.81 -61.83
C ALA A 3 -20.97 -53.92 -61.08
N MET A 4 -22.27 -54.26 -61.09
CA MET A 4 -23.31 -53.45 -60.44
C MET A 4 -23.44 -53.69 -58.93
N LYS A 5 -22.96 -54.84 -58.41
CA LYS A 5 -22.99 -55.13 -56.96
C LYS A 5 -21.90 -54.38 -56.19
N LEU A 6 -20.74 -54.12 -56.81
CA LEU A 6 -19.61 -53.47 -56.14
C LEU A 6 -19.85 -51.97 -55.88
N ARG A 7 -20.55 -51.27 -56.79
CA ARG A 7 -20.90 -49.84 -56.61
C ARG A 7 -21.87 -49.60 -55.45
N LYS A 8 -22.80 -50.53 -55.16
CA LYS A 8 -23.71 -50.38 -54.03
C LYS A 8 -22.96 -50.53 -52.70
N VAL A 9 -22.03 -51.48 -52.58
CA VAL A 9 -21.26 -51.69 -51.34
C VAL A 9 -20.37 -50.49 -51.01
N LEU A 10 -19.70 -49.89 -52.01
CA LEU A 10 -18.85 -48.71 -51.81
C LEU A 10 -19.62 -47.45 -51.36
N VAL A 11 -20.86 -47.25 -51.84
CA VAL A 11 -21.70 -46.12 -51.40
C VAL A 11 -22.14 -46.27 -49.94
N TRP A 12 -22.46 -47.50 -49.50
CA TRP A 12 -22.85 -47.76 -48.11
C TRP A 12 -21.67 -47.65 -47.13
N VAL A 13 -20.46 -48.07 -47.53
CA VAL A 13 -19.24 -47.92 -46.71
C VAL A 13 -18.82 -46.44 -46.60
N GLY A 14 -18.95 -45.66 -47.69
CA GLY A 14 -18.67 -44.22 -47.67
C GLY A 14 -19.64 -43.43 -46.78
N LEU A 15 -20.94 -43.75 -46.80
CA LEU A 15 -21.92 -43.12 -45.92
C LEU A 15 -21.69 -43.47 -44.44
N GLY A 16 -21.31 -44.72 -44.14
CA GLY A 16 -21.00 -45.16 -42.78
C GLY A 16 -19.78 -44.44 -42.18
N LEU A 17 -18.74 -44.21 -42.98
CA LEU A 17 -17.53 -43.46 -42.56
C LEU A 17 -17.81 -41.97 -42.34
N CYS A 18 -18.67 -41.34 -43.15
CA CYS A 18 -19.07 -39.95 -42.95
C CYS A 18 -19.89 -39.77 -41.67
N MET A 19 -20.83 -40.68 -41.40
CA MET A 19 -21.65 -40.64 -40.18
C MET A 19 -20.82 -40.91 -38.91
N ALA A 20 -19.85 -41.84 -38.97
CA ALA A 20 -18.92 -42.09 -37.87
C ALA A 20 -17.99 -40.90 -37.60
N GLY A 21 -17.51 -40.21 -38.64
CA GLY A 21 -16.71 -39.00 -38.51
C GLY A 21 -17.46 -37.84 -37.86
N CYS A 22 -18.71 -37.61 -38.26
CA CYS A 22 -19.58 -36.58 -37.66
C CYS A 22 -19.94 -36.91 -36.20
N ALA A 23 -20.21 -38.19 -35.88
CA ALA A 23 -20.50 -38.61 -34.50
C ALA A 23 -19.28 -38.45 -33.58
N LEU A 24 -18.06 -38.71 -34.07
CA LEU A 24 -16.83 -38.54 -33.29
C LEU A 24 -16.50 -37.05 -33.04
N GLN A 25 -16.79 -36.18 -34.00
CA GLN A 25 -16.64 -34.73 -33.84
C GLN A 25 -17.71 -34.14 -32.90
N ALA A 26 -18.95 -34.62 -32.98
CA ALA A 26 -20.02 -34.23 -32.06
C ALA A 26 -19.74 -34.70 -30.61
N ALA A 27 -19.21 -35.91 -30.43
CA ALA A 27 -18.81 -36.41 -29.12
C ALA A 27 -17.64 -35.61 -28.52
N ARG A 28 -16.63 -35.24 -29.32
CA ARG A 28 -15.53 -34.36 -28.87
C ARG A 28 -15.98 -32.93 -28.55
N ALA A 29 -16.99 -32.42 -29.26
CA ALA A 29 -17.59 -31.12 -28.96
C ALA A 29 -18.41 -31.14 -27.66
N GLN A 30 -19.04 -32.27 -27.32
CA GLN A 30 -19.77 -32.44 -26.06
C GLN A 30 -18.85 -32.58 -24.83
N ASP A 31 -17.70 -33.26 -24.95
CA ASP A 31 -16.71 -33.33 -23.86
C ASP A 31 -15.99 -32.00 -23.59
N SER A 32 -16.07 -31.04 -24.52
CA SER A 32 -15.48 -29.71 -24.37
C SER A 32 -16.43 -28.68 -23.76
N ALA A 33 -17.68 -29.05 -23.50
CA ALA A 33 -18.74 -28.18 -22.99
C ALA A 33 -19.26 -28.63 -21.61
N ALA A 34 -18.41 -29.28 -20.80
CA ALA A 34 -18.69 -29.37 -19.38
C ALA A 34 -18.80 -27.93 -18.84
N ALA A 35 -19.99 -27.56 -18.37
CA ALA A 35 -20.20 -26.26 -17.77
C ALA A 35 -19.13 -26.04 -16.69
N PRO A 36 -18.45 -24.88 -16.67
CA PRO A 36 -17.41 -24.62 -15.69
C PRO A 36 -17.96 -24.88 -14.29
N ALA A 37 -17.17 -25.56 -13.46
CA ALA A 37 -17.57 -25.85 -12.09
C ALA A 37 -18.02 -24.55 -11.40
N PRO A 38 -19.11 -24.58 -10.62
CA PRO A 38 -19.63 -23.38 -9.98
C PRO A 38 -18.54 -22.76 -9.10
N LEU A 39 -18.34 -21.44 -9.24
CA LEU A 39 -17.38 -20.69 -8.43
C LEU A 39 -17.67 -20.89 -6.94
N LYS A 40 -16.61 -21.10 -6.15
CA LYS A 40 -16.69 -21.23 -4.69
C LYS A 40 -16.24 -19.93 -4.04
N TYR A 41 -17.19 -19.18 -3.51
CA TYR A 41 -16.95 -17.91 -2.82
C TYR A 41 -18.02 -17.67 -1.76
N ASP A 42 -17.70 -16.85 -0.75
CA ASP A 42 -18.68 -16.36 0.21
C ASP A 42 -19.26 -15.03 -0.28
N LYS A 43 -20.59 -14.97 -0.38
CA LYS A 43 -21.33 -13.79 -0.85
C LYS A 43 -21.13 -12.58 0.07
N ALA A 44 -20.77 -12.80 1.35
CA ALA A 44 -20.48 -11.74 2.29
C ALA A 44 -19.34 -10.84 1.81
N TRP A 45 -18.31 -11.38 1.15
CA TRP A 45 -17.18 -10.60 0.61
C TRP A 45 -17.56 -9.64 -0.51
N TYR A 46 -18.75 -9.80 -1.12
CA TYR A 46 -19.27 -8.92 -2.17
C TYR A 46 -20.32 -7.94 -1.64
N GLN A 47 -20.52 -7.89 -0.33
CA GLN A 47 -21.33 -6.86 0.32
C GLN A 47 -20.50 -5.59 0.46
N TRP A 48 -20.43 -4.84 -0.65
CA TRP A 48 -19.68 -3.59 -0.69
C TRP A 48 -20.36 -2.51 0.15
N LEU A 49 -19.56 -1.78 0.91
CA LEU A 49 -19.99 -0.59 1.62
C LEU A 49 -20.34 0.51 0.59
N LYS A 50 -21.44 1.22 0.83
CA LYS A 50 -21.92 2.31 -0.04
C LYS A 50 -21.26 3.67 0.26
N LYS A 51 -20.06 3.66 0.85
CA LYS A 51 -19.33 4.89 1.17
C LYS A 51 -18.68 5.45 -0.11
N PRO A 52 -18.72 6.78 -0.34
CA PRO A 52 -17.94 7.40 -1.41
C PRO A 52 -16.45 7.10 -1.26
N TRP A 53 -15.76 6.94 -2.39
CA TRP A 53 -14.31 6.72 -2.39
C TRP A 53 -13.57 8.04 -2.17
N THR A 54 -12.75 8.11 -1.12
CA THR A 54 -12.05 9.34 -0.71
C THR A 54 -10.53 9.26 -0.84
N VAL A 55 -9.99 8.08 -1.17
CA VAL A 55 -8.55 7.82 -1.23
C VAL A 55 -8.02 8.13 -2.63
N ARG A 56 -7.04 9.02 -2.72
CA ARG A 56 -6.34 9.36 -3.96
C ARG A 56 -5.30 8.32 -4.35
N TYR A 57 -4.54 7.83 -3.38
CA TYR A 57 -3.60 6.74 -3.63
C TYR A 57 -3.47 5.80 -2.43
N VAL A 58 -3.09 4.57 -2.72
CA VAL A 58 -2.52 3.60 -1.79
C VAL A 58 -1.13 3.23 -2.29
N ILE A 59 -0.18 3.10 -1.39
CA ILE A 59 1.15 2.57 -1.70
C ILE A 59 1.49 1.39 -0.80
N GLU A 60 2.12 0.36 -1.36
CA GLU A 60 2.76 -0.70 -0.58
C GLU A 60 4.25 -0.73 -0.90
N VAL A 61 5.09 -0.72 0.14
CA VAL A 61 6.54 -0.81 0.01
C VAL A 61 6.99 -2.16 0.53
N ASP A 62 7.90 -2.79 -0.22
CA ASP A 62 8.46 -4.10 0.12
C ASP A 62 9.96 -4.10 -0.22
N GLU A 63 10.77 -4.66 0.68
CA GLU A 63 12.21 -4.81 0.48
C GLU A 63 12.56 -5.89 -0.55
N LEU A 64 11.60 -6.75 -0.87
CA LEU A 64 11.72 -7.87 -1.81
C LEU A 64 10.75 -7.71 -2.99
N ALA A 65 10.32 -6.49 -3.31
CA ALA A 65 9.34 -6.21 -4.35
C ALA A 65 9.72 -6.84 -5.70
N LYS A 66 11.03 -6.88 -6.01
CA LYS A 66 11.55 -7.53 -7.20
C LYS A 66 11.26 -9.03 -7.18
N GLY A 67 10.41 -9.47 -8.12
CA GLY A 67 10.04 -10.88 -8.28
C GLY A 67 8.81 -11.32 -7.49
N MET A 68 8.15 -10.40 -6.78
CA MET A 68 6.85 -10.68 -6.14
C MET A 68 5.77 -11.07 -7.15
N ASP A 69 5.86 -10.59 -8.39
CA ASP A 69 4.96 -10.97 -9.48
C ASP A 69 4.97 -12.49 -9.73
N LYS A 70 6.12 -13.15 -9.59
CA LYS A 70 6.25 -14.60 -9.76
C LYS A 70 5.50 -15.36 -8.66
N TYR A 71 5.57 -14.88 -7.42
CA TYR A 71 4.84 -15.46 -6.30
C TYR A 71 3.33 -15.21 -6.45
N ALA A 72 2.94 -13.99 -6.84
CA ALA A 72 1.57 -13.62 -7.11
C ALA A 72 0.95 -14.48 -8.21
N LYS A 73 1.61 -14.63 -9.36
CA LYS A 73 1.21 -15.54 -10.46
C LYS A 73 0.98 -16.96 -9.98
N LYS A 74 1.89 -17.49 -9.16
CA LYS A 74 1.77 -18.84 -8.60
C LYS A 74 0.57 -18.95 -7.65
N ASN A 75 0.32 -17.95 -6.82
CA ASN A 75 -0.79 -17.94 -5.88
C ASN A 75 -2.14 -17.79 -6.63
N ASN A 76 -2.20 -16.89 -7.60
CA ASN A 76 -3.37 -16.69 -8.44
C ASN A 76 -3.69 -17.95 -9.26
N ALA A 77 -2.69 -18.61 -9.87
CA ALA A 77 -2.92 -19.88 -10.55
C ALA A 77 -3.48 -20.99 -9.63
N LYS A 78 -3.13 -21.01 -8.35
CA LYS A 78 -3.73 -21.94 -7.37
C LYS A 78 -5.17 -21.57 -7.06
N SER A 79 -5.50 -20.28 -6.95
CA SER A 79 -6.87 -19.82 -6.74
C SER A 79 -7.75 -20.12 -7.96
N GLU A 80 -7.22 -19.95 -9.18
CA GLU A 80 -7.88 -20.39 -10.43
C GLU A 80 -8.19 -21.88 -10.42
N ALA A 81 -7.20 -22.73 -10.10
CA ALA A 81 -7.41 -24.18 -10.05
C ALA A 81 -8.49 -24.59 -9.04
N LYS A 82 -8.68 -23.78 -7.98
CA LYS A 82 -9.73 -23.98 -6.96
C LYS A 82 -11.08 -23.35 -7.35
N HIS A 83 -11.17 -22.67 -8.49
CA HIS A 83 -12.34 -21.89 -8.92
C HIS A 83 -12.77 -20.88 -7.85
N SER A 84 -11.78 -20.26 -7.18
CA SER A 84 -12.01 -19.27 -6.13
C SER A 84 -11.67 -17.88 -6.67
N PRO A 85 -12.65 -16.98 -6.83
CA PRO A 85 -12.40 -15.60 -7.22
C PRO A 85 -11.71 -14.77 -6.10
N GLU A 86 -11.58 -15.36 -4.91
CA GLU A 86 -11.08 -14.73 -3.70
C GLU A 86 -9.56 -14.89 -3.54
N PHE A 87 -8.95 -14.07 -2.69
CA PHE A 87 -7.54 -14.16 -2.29
C PHE A 87 -6.55 -14.01 -3.45
N ARG A 88 -6.84 -13.14 -4.40
CA ARG A 88 -5.90 -12.82 -5.48
C ARG A 88 -4.85 -11.84 -5.01
N ASP A 89 -3.64 -12.04 -5.49
CA ASP A 89 -2.50 -11.19 -5.24
C ASP A 89 -2.36 -10.21 -6.40
N TYR A 90 -2.58 -8.91 -6.12
CA TYR A 90 -2.54 -7.86 -7.14
C TYR A 90 -1.13 -7.67 -7.73
N LYS A 91 -0.08 -8.16 -7.05
CA LYS A 91 1.32 -7.98 -7.48
C LYS A 91 1.63 -8.70 -8.80
N GLU A 92 0.73 -9.54 -9.29
CA GLU A 92 0.78 -10.09 -10.66
C GLU A 92 0.52 -9.01 -11.72
N TYR A 93 -0.33 -8.04 -11.42
CA TYR A 93 -0.86 -7.08 -12.39
C TYR A 93 -0.32 -5.67 -12.24
N VAL A 94 0.31 -5.36 -11.10
CA VAL A 94 0.90 -4.05 -10.82
C VAL A 94 2.40 -4.23 -10.67
N ALA A 95 3.15 -3.63 -11.60
CA ALA A 95 4.61 -3.66 -11.54
C ALA A 95 5.12 -2.70 -10.46
N PRO A 96 6.10 -3.11 -9.63
CA PRO A 96 6.68 -2.20 -8.66
C PRO A 96 7.58 -1.17 -9.34
N VAL A 97 7.61 0.05 -8.81
CA VAL A 97 8.66 1.03 -9.08
C VAL A 97 9.87 0.66 -8.24
N LEU A 98 11.03 0.49 -8.88
CA LEU A 98 12.29 0.11 -8.24
C LEU A 98 13.22 1.34 -8.20
N PRO A 99 13.22 2.13 -7.11
CA PRO A 99 13.90 3.43 -7.07
C PRO A 99 15.42 3.34 -7.26
N PHE A 100 16.04 2.20 -6.94
CA PHE A 100 17.48 2.00 -7.12
C PHE A 100 17.82 1.26 -8.42
N GLN A 101 16.86 1.02 -9.31
CA GLN A 101 17.12 0.35 -10.59
C GLN A 101 18.12 1.16 -11.44
N GLY A 102 19.10 0.45 -12.01
CA GLY A 102 20.15 1.05 -12.84
C GLY A 102 21.29 1.71 -12.05
N GLN A 103 21.21 1.78 -10.72
CA GLN A 103 22.31 2.26 -9.88
C GLN A 103 23.42 1.21 -9.80
N ALA A 104 24.68 1.66 -9.73
CA ALA A 104 25.85 0.76 -9.64
C ALA A 104 25.79 -0.14 -8.39
N TYR A 105 25.21 0.36 -7.31
CA TYR A 105 25.05 -0.34 -6.03
C TYR A 105 23.74 -1.15 -5.93
N ALA A 106 22.93 -1.24 -6.99
CA ALA A 106 21.65 -1.95 -6.94
C ALA A 106 21.81 -3.44 -6.59
N SER A 107 22.94 -4.06 -6.93
CA SER A 107 23.28 -5.44 -6.58
C SER A 107 24.01 -5.59 -5.24
N GLU A 108 24.24 -4.50 -4.53
CA GLU A 108 24.85 -4.54 -3.20
C GLU A 108 23.79 -4.89 -2.15
N ARG A 109 24.24 -5.61 -1.11
CA ARG A 109 23.40 -5.99 0.02
C ARG A 109 23.35 -4.84 1.03
N ASN A 110 22.14 -4.44 1.43
CA ASN A 110 21.94 -3.57 2.57
C ASN A 110 22.47 -4.26 3.84
N PRO A 111 23.44 -3.67 4.55
CA PRO A 111 24.05 -4.31 5.72
C PRO A 111 23.09 -4.42 6.92
N LEU A 112 21.97 -3.69 6.92
CA LEU A 112 20.98 -3.72 7.99
C LEU A 112 19.94 -4.82 7.78
N SER A 113 19.25 -4.81 6.63
CA SER A 113 18.16 -5.77 6.38
C SER A 113 18.61 -7.05 5.65
N GLY A 114 19.76 -7.04 4.99
CA GLY A 114 20.25 -8.16 4.19
C GLY A 114 19.64 -8.28 2.78
N SER A 115 18.64 -7.45 2.46
CA SER A 115 18.04 -7.31 1.13
C SER A 115 18.99 -6.57 0.17
N MET A 116 18.86 -6.77 -1.14
CA MET A 116 19.62 -5.96 -2.11
C MET A 116 19.00 -4.58 -2.25
N TYR A 117 19.79 -3.53 -2.50
CA TYR A 117 19.24 -2.19 -2.76
C TYR A 117 18.25 -2.20 -3.93
N GLY A 118 18.56 -2.91 -5.01
CA GLY A 118 17.71 -3.01 -6.19
C GLY A 118 16.44 -3.85 -6.03
N ASP A 119 16.23 -4.48 -4.86
CA ASP A 119 15.04 -5.28 -4.58
C ASP A 119 13.95 -4.47 -3.86
N LEU A 120 14.32 -3.35 -3.20
CA LEU A 120 13.35 -2.41 -2.63
C LEU A 120 12.45 -1.87 -3.74
N GLY A 121 11.14 -1.92 -3.52
CA GLY A 121 10.19 -1.37 -4.48
C GLY A 121 8.89 -0.89 -3.86
N LEU A 122 8.15 -0.18 -4.69
CA LEU A 122 6.88 0.47 -4.38
C LEU A 122 5.81 0.00 -5.36
N PHE A 123 4.72 -0.57 -4.85
CA PHE A 123 3.49 -0.76 -5.60
C PHE A 123 2.59 0.46 -5.37
N ALA A 124 2.30 1.22 -6.42
CA ALA A 124 1.49 2.44 -6.35
C ALA A 124 0.13 2.25 -7.01
N PHE A 125 -0.92 2.52 -6.24
CA PHE A 125 -2.31 2.45 -6.65
C PHE A 125 -2.89 3.85 -6.63
N GLU A 126 -3.02 4.47 -7.79
CA GLU A 126 -3.65 5.79 -7.90
C GLU A 126 -5.10 5.60 -8.34
N PHE A 127 -6.00 6.38 -7.75
CA PHE A 127 -7.44 6.25 -7.99
C PHE A 127 -8.04 7.56 -8.45
N ASP A 128 -9.12 7.47 -9.22
CA ASP A 128 -10.03 8.60 -9.40
C ASP A 128 -11.09 8.68 -8.28
N ARG A 129 -11.89 9.74 -8.27
CA ARG A 129 -12.93 9.95 -7.25
C ARG A 129 -14.08 8.92 -7.30
N THR A 130 -14.13 8.06 -8.32
CA THR A 130 -15.07 6.94 -8.40
C THR A 130 -14.51 5.66 -7.76
N GLY A 131 -13.22 5.65 -7.44
CA GLY A 131 -12.48 4.47 -6.97
C GLY A 131 -11.91 3.63 -8.10
N GLN A 132 -11.95 4.10 -9.35
CA GLN A 132 -11.29 3.39 -10.44
C GLN A 132 -9.78 3.52 -10.31
N LEU A 133 -9.06 2.39 -10.40
CA LEU A 133 -7.60 2.37 -10.46
C LEU A 133 -7.14 2.97 -11.80
N ILE A 134 -6.35 4.03 -11.73
CA ILE A 134 -5.82 4.76 -12.89
C ILE A 134 -4.30 4.61 -13.05
N SER A 135 -3.59 4.11 -12.03
CA SER A 135 -2.18 3.78 -12.18
C SER A 135 -1.98 2.61 -13.16
N PRO A 136 -0.84 2.54 -13.88
CA PRO A 136 -0.61 1.50 -14.87
C PRO A 136 -0.71 0.07 -14.31
N HIS A 137 -1.50 -0.78 -14.97
CA HIS A 137 -1.66 -2.18 -14.60
C HIS A 137 -1.95 -3.07 -15.82
N THR A 138 -1.75 -4.38 -15.68
CA THR A 138 -2.01 -5.38 -16.74
C THR A 138 -3.21 -6.28 -16.46
N ALA A 139 -4.02 -5.95 -15.46
CA ALA A 139 -5.26 -6.69 -15.18
C ALA A 139 -6.18 -6.71 -16.43
N PRO A 140 -6.87 -7.83 -16.70
CA PRO A 140 -7.67 -8.00 -17.92
C PRO A 140 -8.93 -7.13 -17.95
N MET A 141 -9.37 -6.65 -16.79
CA MET A 141 -10.55 -5.82 -16.61
C MET A 141 -10.16 -4.56 -15.83
N PRO A 142 -10.92 -3.45 -15.97
CA PRO A 142 -10.78 -2.30 -15.09
C PRO A 142 -10.89 -2.72 -13.62
N LEU A 143 -10.01 -2.18 -12.77
CA LEU A 143 -10.02 -2.46 -11.34
C LEU A 143 -10.68 -1.30 -10.58
N MET A 144 -11.63 -1.64 -9.71
CA MET A 144 -12.33 -0.70 -8.84
C MET A 144 -11.99 -0.97 -7.38
N ALA A 145 -11.49 0.03 -6.68
CA ALA A 145 -11.34 -0.01 -5.24
C ALA A 145 -12.71 0.03 -4.56
N ARG A 146 -12.90 -0.87 -3.60
CA ARG A 146 -14.12 -1.00 -2.81
C ARG A 146 -13.78 -1.29 -1.36
N GLN A 147 -14.75 -0.99 -0.51
CA GLN A 147 -14.70 -1.35 0.90
C GLN A 147 -15.73 -2.43 1.18
N THR A 148 -15.40 -3.39 2.03
CA THR A 148 -16.33 -4.42 2.54
C THR A 148 -16.05 -4.65 4.03
N LEU A 149 -16.85 -5.50 4.68
CA LEU A 149 -16.60 -5.97 6.03
C LEU A 149 -16.13 -7.42 5.96
N ASP A 150 -15.07 -7.74 6.68
CA ASP A 150 -14.68 -9.14 6.86
C ASP A 150 -15.59 -9.85 7.89
N GLY A 151 -15.33 -11.13 8.15
CA GLY A 151 -16.09 -11.92 9.12
C GLY A 151 -16.01 -11.42 10.57
N GLU A 152 -15.11 -10.49 10.87
CA GLU A 152 -14.93 -9.86 12.18
C GLU A 152 -15.46 -8.41 12.20
N ASN A 153 -16.24 -8.01 11.18
CA ASN A 153 -16.74 -6.65 10.96
C ASN A 153 -15.64 -5.59 10.81
N ARG A 154 -14.45 -5.98 10.35
CA ARG A 154 -13.34 -5.05 10.09
C ARG A 154 -13.45 -4.56 8.65
N THR A 155 -13.27 -3.25 8.46
CA THR A 155 -13.42 -2.64 7.15
C THR A 155 -12.22 -3.01 6.28
N MET A 156 -12.43 -3.82 5.25
CA MET A 156 -11.40 -4.23 4.29
C MET A 156 -11.42 -3.34 3.05
N VAL A 157 -10.25 -3.02 2.51
CA VAL A 157 -10.07 -2.39 1.20
C VAL A 157 -9.59 -3.43 0.20
N ALA A 158 -10.29 -3.52 -0.92
CA ALA A 158 -9.94 -4.43 -2.00
C ALA A 158 -10.09 -3.77 -3.37
N LEU A 159 -9.34 -4.27 -4.35
CA LEU A 159 -9.61 -4.06 -5.77
C LEU A 159 -10.56 -5.16 -6.24
N SER A 160 -11.54 -4.80 -7.06
CA SER A 160 -12.47 -5.71 -7.70
C SER A 160 -12.45 -5.52 -9.21
N GLU A 161 -12.56 -6.61 -9.96
CA GLU A 161 -12.71 -6.52 -11.42
C GLU A 161 -14.09 -5.98 -11.82
N GLY A 162 -14.11 -5.04 -12.76
CA GLY A 162 -15.34 -4.49 -13.33
C GLY A 162 -16.25 -3.86 -12.28
N ASP A 163 -17.49 -4.32 -12.21
CA ASP A 163 -18.50 -3.81 -11.28
C ASP A 163 -18.52 -4.53 -9.91
N GLY A 164 -17.57 -5.45 -9.68
CA GLY A 164 -17.47 -6.18 -8.41
C GLY A 164 -18.67 -7.09 -8.13
N LYS A 165 -19.37 -7.59 -9.16
CA LYS A 165 -20.44 -8.57 -8.97
C LYS A 165 -19.91 -9.88 -8.34
N PRO A 166 -20.75 -10.63 -7.61
CA PRO A 166 -20.41 -11.95 -7.11
C PRO A 166 -19.75 -12.85 -8.17
N GLY A 167 -18.56 -13.36 -7.87
CA GLY A 167 -17.75 -14.16 -8.80
C GLY A 167 -16.66 -13.38 -9.54
N SER A 168 -16.62 -12.06 -9.47
CA SER A 168 -15.51 -11.25 -9.99
C SER A 168 -14.27 -11.44 -9.13
N ASN A 169 -13.08 -11.44 -9.72
CA ASN A 169 -11.87 -11.53 -8.90
C ASN A 169 -11.74 -10.30 -7.99
N PHE A 170 -11.27 -10.54 -6.76
CA PHE A 170 -10.92 -9.48 -5.84
C PHE A 170 -9.50 -9.64 -5.30
N TYR A 171 -8.86 -8.51 -5.00
CA TYR A 171 -7.49 -8.40 -4.54
C TYR A 171 -7.44 -7.56 -3.27
N ALA A 172 -7.02 -8.15 -2.15
CA ALA A 172 -6.93 -7.42 -0.89
C ALA A 172 -5.81 -6.38 -0.94
N LEU A 173 -6.10 -5.14 -0.58
CA LEU A 173 -5.09 -4.09 -0.41
C LEU A 173 -4.71 -3.93 1.06
N GLY A 174 -5.69 -3.87 1.95
CA GLY A 174 -5.45 -3.70 3.37
C GLY A 174 -6.73 -3.65 4.19
N GLU A 175 -6.57 -3.39 5.47
CA GLU A 175 -7.64 -3.30 6.45
C GLU A 175 -7.64 -1.89 7.05
N TRP A 176 -8.77 -1.20 7.00
CA TRP A 176 -8.96 0.04 7.73
C TRP A 176 -9.08 -0.26 9.22
N TRP A 177 -8.13 0.28 9.96
CA TRP A 177 -8.24 0.43 11.39
C TRP A 177 -8.90 1.76 11.70
N ASP A 178 -10.22 1.74 11.81
CA ASP A 178 -11.05 2.95 11.89
C ASP A 178 -10.88 3.70 13.22
N TYR A 179 -10.64 2.99 14.33
CA TYR A 179 -10.58 3.59 15.67
C TYR A 179 -9.59 2.90 16.60
N LEU A 180 -8.90 3.74 17.38
CA LEU A 180 -8.12 3.33 18.54
C LEU A 180 -8.54 4.19 19.73
N PRO A 181 -8.85 3.59 20.88
CA PRO A 181 -9.25 4.36 22.05
C PRO A 181 -8.08 5.12 22.69
N GLY A 182 -8.42 6.19 23.40
CA GLY A 182 -7.47 7.06 24.08
C GLY A 182 -6.97 8.27 23.26
N PRO A 183 -6.31 9.24 23.93
CA PRO A 183 -6.06 10.59 23.40
C PRO A 183 -5.10 10.66 22.20
N LEU A 184 -4.36 9.58 21.91
CA LEU A 184 -3.49 9.51 20.74
C LEU A 184 -4.17 8.83 19.54
N GLY A 185 -5.30 8.15 19.75
CA GLY A 185 -5.97 7.33 18.74
C GLY A 185 -6.33 8.11 17.49
N GLU A 186 -6.98 9.25 17.65
CA GLU A 186 -7.41 10.13 16.55
C GLU A 186 -6.25 10.62 15.66
N SER A 187 -5.05 10.71 16.22
CA SER A 187 -3.84 11.12 15.48
C SER A 187 -3.26 10.01 14.61
N VAL A 188 -3.69 8.75 14.81
CA VAL A 188 -3.18 7.56 14.11
C VAL A 188 -4.27 6.73 13.43
N THR A 189 -5.56 7.11 13.55
CA THR A 189 -6.68 6.44 12.84
C THR A 189 -7.56 7.44 12.08
N PRO A 190 -8.23 7.09 10.97
CA PRO A 190 -8.20 5.77 10.35
C PRO A 190 -6.82 5.47 9.75
N ALA A 191 -6.37 4.22 9.87
CA ALA A 191 -5.12 3.75 9.30
C ALA A 191 -5.39 2.56 8.40
N LEU A 192 -4.96 2.63 7.14
CA LEU A 192 -4.96 1.45 6.28
C LEU A 192 -3.75 0.60 6.67
N CYS A 193 -3.99 -0.60 7.17
CA CYS A 193 -2.98 -1.51 7.66
C CYS A 193 -2.84 -2.75 6.79
N SER A 194 -1.64 -3.31 6.77
CA SER A 194 -1.35 -4.56 6.08
C SER A 194 -1.35 -5.72 7.08
N ALA A 195 -1.51 -6.95 6.59
CA ALA A 195 -1.33 -8.14 7.41
C ALA A 195 0.09 -8.24 8.00
N PHE A 196 1.07 -7.59 7.36
CA PHE A 196 2.43 -7.52 7.91
C PHE A 196 2.46 -6.69 9.18
N ASP A 197 1.60 -5.70 9.39
CA ASP A 197 1.58 -4.93 10.66
C ASP A 197 1.21 -5.79 11.88
N ASP A 198 0.79 -7.05 11.70
CA ASP A 198 0.63 -8.04 12.77
C ASP A 198 1.96 -8.29 13.50
N GLY A 199 1.97 -8.04 14.80
CA GLY A 199 3.18 -8.15 15.61
C GLY A 199 4.05 -6.90 15.65
N ARG A 200 3.77 -5.88 14.82
CA ARG A 200 4.45 -4.60 14.94
C ARG A 200 4.09 -3.98 16.28
N TYR A 201 2.82 -3.69 16.50
CA TYR A 201 2.38 -2.88 17.66
C TYR A 201 2.18 -3.66 18.97
N GLY A 202 2.22 -4.99 18.93
CA GLY A 202 1.90 -5.86 20.04
C GLY A 202 2.30 -7.31 19.78
N VAL A 203 1.82 -8.26 20.59
CA VAL A 203 2.07 -9.68 20.34
C VAL A 203 1.29 -10.10 19.09
N SER A 204 2.00 -10.64 18.09
CA SER A 204 1.39 -11.09 16.82
C SER A 204 0.35 -12.18 17.05
N SER A 205 -0.62 -12.28 16.14
CA SER A 205 -1.65 -13.33 16.15
C SER A 205 -1.01 -14.74 16.24
N SER A 206 0.02 -15.00 15.43
CA SER A 206 0.76 -16.26 15.43
C SER A 206 1.47 -16.51 16.76
N ALA A 207 2.10 -15.50 17.36
CA ALA A 207 2.76 -15.66 18.65
C ALA A 207 1.76 -15.96 19.77
N ARG A 208 0.55 -15.40 19.74
CA ARG A 208 -0.50 -15.72 20.72
C ARG A 208 -0.92 -17.19 20.67
N VAL A 209 -0.96 -17.77 19.47
CA VAL A 209 -1.36 -19.18 19.26
C VAL A 209 -0.23 -20.15 19.55
N PHE A 210 0.95 -19.91 18.96
CA PHE A 210 2.06 -20.88 18.98
C PHE A 210 3.06 -20.65 20.11
N SER A 211 2.99 -19.53 20.82
CA SER A 211 3.88 -19.20 21.93
C SER A 211 3.10 -18.56 23.08
N PRO A 212 2.14 -19.30 23.68
CA PRO A 212 1.31 -18.78 24.75
C PRO A 212 2.19 -18.28 25.92
N GLY A 213 2.00 -17.02 26.30
CA GLY A 213 2.81 -16.34 27.32
C GLY A 213 3.95 -15.48 26.78
N LYS A 214 4.25 -15.51 25.46
CA LYS A 214 5.18 -14.55 24.85
C LYS A 214 4.66 -13.13 25.10
N LYS A 215 5.55 -12.29 25.63
CA LYS A 215 5.29 -10.86 25.83
C LYS A 215 5.84 -10.07 24.66
N PHE A 216 5.20 -8.95 24.38
CA PHE A 216 5.69 -8.01 23.39
C PHE A 216 6.99 -7.36 23.87
N ASP A 217 8.02 -7.37 23.04
CA ASP A 217 9.27 -6.64 23.27
C ASP A 217 9.56 -5.74 22.07
N VAL A 218 9.55 -4.42 22.32
CA VAL A 218 9.86 -3.39 21.33
C VAL A 218 11.25 -3.58 20.74
N LYS A 219 12.19 -4.19 21.47
CA LYS A 219 13.54 -4.47 20.95
C LYS A 219 13.53 -5.45 19.79
N GLU A 220 12.59 -6.41 19.77
CA GLU A 220 12.45 -7.34 18.64
C GLU A 220 12.00 -6.58 17.38
N VAL A 221 11.11 -5.60 17.53
CA VAL A 221 10.63 -4.77 16.41
C VAL A 221 11.69 -3.76 15.94
N LEU A 222 12.52 -3.29 16.88
CA LEU A 222 13.65 -2.40 16.60
C LEU A 222 14.88 -3.12 16.04
N ASP A 223 14.85 -4.45 15.90
CA ASP A 223 15.94 -5.16 15.22
C ASP A 223 15.98 -4.73 13.74
N PRO A 224 17.15 -4.32 13.20
CA PRO A 224 17.29 -3.98 11.79
C PRO A 224 16.94 -5.11 10.80
N GLN A 225 16.92 -6.36 11.26
CA GLN A 225 16.49 -7.53 10.48
C GLN A 225 15.01 -7.85 10.66
N ALA A 226 14.32 -7.18 11.59
CA ALA A 226 12.88 -7.27 11.74
C ALA A 226 12.16 -6.29 10.80
N GLN A 227 10.84 -6.25 10.91
CA GLN A 227 9.96 -5.43 10.08
C GLN A 227 10.11 -3.91 10.30
N GLY A 228 10.80 -3.49 11.35
CA GLY A 228 10.93 -2.08 11.73
C GLY A 228 9.69 -1.53 12.44
N ILE A 229 9.77 -0.27 12.86
CA ILE A 229 8.75 0.42 13.68
C ILE A 229 7.76 1.25 12.87
N PHE A 230 8.02 1.49 11.59
CA PHE A 230 7.15 2.31 10.76
C PHE A 230 6.09 1.45 10.06
N GLY A 231 4.83 1.60 10.45
CA GLY A 231 3.69 0.95 9.79
C GLY A 231 2.53 1.92 9.55
N CYS A 232 1.33 1.37 9.41
CA CYS A 232 0.12 2.13 9.14
C CYS A 232 -0.20 3.26 10.15
N ARG A 233 0.12 3.08 11.44
CA ARG A 233 -0.13 4.11 12.47
C ARG A 233 0.84 5.28 12.33
N GLU A 234 2.12 4.98 12.13
CA GLU A 234 3.15 5.99 11.88
C GLU A 234 2.88 6.72 10.55
N TRP A 235 2.41 6.02 9.53
CA TRP A 235 1.94 6.64 8.30
C TRP A 235 0.81 7.64 8.56
N THR A 236 -0.29 7.21 9.19
CA THR A 236 -1.43 8.10 9.45
C THR A 236 -1.02 9.28 10.33
N TYR A 237 -0.13 9.07 11.31
CA TYR A 237 0.45 10.16 12.08
C TYR A 237 1.16 11.17 11.18
N GLN A 238 2.06 10.73 10.31
CA GLN A 238 2.78 11.63 9.40
C GLN A 238 1.84 12.33 8.41
N LEU A 239 0.81 11.64 7.92
CA LEU A 239 -0.20 12.18 7.00
C LEU A 239 -1.06 13.25 7.65
N LYS A 240 -1.55 13.01 8.87
CA LYS A 240 -2.47 13.92 9.59
C LYS A 240 -1.78 15.10 10.26
N ARG A 241 -0.46 15.02 10.48
CA ARG A 241 0.28 16.18 10.95
C ARG A 241 0.00 17.35 10.01
N PRO A 242 -0.22 18.57 10.51
CA PRO A 242 -0.28 19.74 9.64
C PRO A 242 0.92 19.74 8.67
N VAL A 243 0.78 20.31 7.49
CA VAL A 243 1.93 20.64 6.65
C VAL A 243 2.21 22.10 6.91
N SER A 244 3.43 22.46 7.34
CA SER A 244 3.93 23.77 6.99
C SER A 244 4.29 23.62 5.54
N VAL A 245 3.37 24.07 4.67
CA VAL A 245 3.64 24.14 3.24
C VAL A 245 4.69 25.22 3.11
N ALA A 246 5.95 24.82 3.20
CA ALA A 246 7.06 25.61 2.70
C ALA A 246 6.97 25.57 1.16
N GLY A 247 5.99 26.28 0.64
CA GLY A 247 6.21 27.21 -0.45
C GLY A 247 6.60 28.59 0.07
N LEU A 248 6.14 29.03 1.26
CA LEU A 248 6.42 30.40 1.77
C LEU A 248 6.59 30.50 3.31
N GLY A 249 6.66 29.37 4.03
CA GLY A 249 7.03 29.35 5.45
C GLY A 249 8.55 29.54 5.62
N GLY A 250 8.97 30.61 6.30
CA GLY A 250 10.39 31.00 6.38
C GLY A 250 10.76 32.25 5.58
N GLN A 251 9.82 32.86 4.86
CA GLN A 251 10.06 34.14 4.21
C GLN A 251 10.20 35.27 5.24
N VAL A 252 11.13 36.17 4.94
CA VAL A 252 11.11 37.52 5.50
C VAL A 252 9.84 38.18 4.96
N PRO A 253 9.06 38.88 5.80
CA PRO A 253 7.91 39.64 5.32
C PRO A 253 8.32 40.53 4.14
N ASP A 254 7.37 40.81 3.25
CA ASP A 254 7.61 41.74 2.15
C ASP A 254 7.96 43.15 2.67
N ALA A 255 8.21 44.09 1.75
CA ALA A 255 8.56 45.47 2.13
C ALA A 255 7.47 46.16 2.97
N GLN A 256 6.25 45.61 2.99
CA GLN A 256 5.10 46.09 3.74
C GLN A 256 4.94 45.36 5.09
N GLY A 257 5.79 44.39 5.41
CA GLY A 257 5.75 43.65 6.66
C GLY A 257 4.74 42.50 6.66
N LEU A 258 4.25 42.08 5.49
CA LEU A 258 3.23 41.04 5.37
C LEU A 258 3.79 39.75 4.75
N CYS A 259 3.13 38.65 5.11
CA CYS A 259 3.35 37.35 4.49
C CYS A 259 2.51 37.21 3.22
N ALA A 260 2.97 36.38 2.30
CA ALA A 260 2.18 36.05 1.12
C ALA A 260 0.78 35.54 1.52
N GLY A 261 -0.26 36.16 0.95
CA GLY A 261 -1.66 35.94 1.35
C GLY A 261 -2.20 36.95 2.37
N GLY A 262 -1.41 37.95 2.77
CA GLY A 262 -1.86 39.04 3.66
C GLY A 262 -1.81 38.71 5.15
N PHE A 263 -1.14 37.63 5.55
CA PHE A 263 -1.02 37.21 6.95
C PHE A 263 0.06 38.01 7.70
N GLU A 264 -0.12 38.16 9.01
CA GLU A 264 0.89 38.79 9.88
C GLU A 264 2.04 37.80 10.19
N PRO A 265 3.31 38.25 10.16
CA PRO A 265 4.45 37.42 10.51
C PRO A 265 4.61 37.21 12.02
N GLY A 266 5.20 36.08 12.41
CA GLY A 266 5.59 35.77 13.78
C GLY A 266 7.08 36.05 14.06
N MET A 267 7.45 36.23 15.33
CA MET A 267 8.86 36.42 15.74
C MET A 267 9.57 35.08 16.01
N TYR A 268 10.68 34.83 15.31
CA TYR A 268 11.57 33.68 15.52
C TYR A 268 13.03 34.14 15.64
N LYS A 269 13.66 33.89 16.81
CA LYS A 269 15.06 34.26 17.10
C LYS A 269 15.41 35.73 16.76
N GLY A 270 14.50 36.65 17.11
CA GLY A 270 14.72 38.09 16.88
C GLY A 270 14.46 38.55 15.44
N ARG A 271 13.89 37.70 14.58
CA ARG A 271 13.53 38.02 13.19
C ARG A 271 12.06 37.74 12.95
N LEU A 272 11.43 38.55 12.10
CA LEU A 272 10.06 38.29 11.63
C LEU A 272 10.08 37.19 10.56
N VAL A 273 9.19 36.21 10.71
CA VAL A 273 9.08 35.03 9.85
C VAL A 273 7.60 34.70 9.66
N CYS A 274 7.21 34.38 8.44
CA CYS A 274 5.84 33.98 8.14
C CYS A 274 5.47 32.62 8.78
N PRO A 275 4.42 32.56 9.63
CA PRO A 275 4.00 31.33 10.28
C PRO A 275 3.37 30.34 9.28
N GLY A 276 3.63 29.06 9.48
CA GLY A 276 2.76 27.99 8.96
C GLY A 276 1.58 27.85 9.92
N LEU A 277 0.35 27.98 9.42
CA LEU A 277 -0.88 27.95 10.22
C LEU A 277 -1.04 26.60 10.96
N ASP A 278 -1.29 26.70 12.27
CA ASP A 278 -2.07 25.73 13.02
C ASP A 278 -2.91 26.50 14.06
N GLU A 279 -4.23 26.53 13.87
CA GLU A 279 -5.20 27.08 14.85
C GLU A 279 -5.63 26.02 15.89
N SER A 280 -5.05 24.82 15.87
CA SER A 280 -5.44 23.67 16.68
C SER A 280 -4.32 23.02 17.52
N SER A 281 -3.06 23.48 17.47
CA SER A 281 -2.05 22.97 18.40
C SER A 281 -2.24 23.55 19.81
N HIS A 282 -2.96 22.83 20.67
CA HIS A 282 -2.76 22.93 22.13
C HIS A 282 -1.38 22.41 22.60
N TYR A 283 -0.48 22.06 21.68
CA TYR A 283 0.93 21.85 21.96
C TYR A 283 1.67 23.19 21.88
N LYS A 284 2.09 23.70 23.04
CA LYS A 284 2.96 24.88 23.13
C LYS A 284 4.02 24.82 22.03
N PRO A 285 4.18 25.88 21.21
CA PRO A 285 5.23 25.94 20.21
C PRO A 285 6.55 25.68 20.92
N ASN A 286 7.18 24.54 20.62
CA ASN A 286 8.55 24.36 21.05
C ASN A 286 9.39 25.48 20.39
N ALA A 287 10.48 25.89 21.01
CA ALA A 287 11.34 26.97 20.49
C ALA A 287 12.01 26.66 19.12
N LYS A 288 11.57 25.62 18.41
CA LYS A 288 12.06 25.12 17.13
C LYS A 288 10.93 24.78 16.15
N GLY A 289 9.77 25.44 16.24
CA GLY A 289 8.58 25.21 15.41
C GLY A 289 8.89 25.02 13.92
N PHE A 290 8.95 23.75 13.50
CA PHE A 290 9.03 23.32 12.11
C PHE A 290 8.14 22.11 11.95
N VAL A 291 7.21 22.23 11.01
CA VAL A 291 6.30 21.17 10.60
C VAL A 291 6.95 20.40 9.45
N GLN A 292 6.69 19.09 9.34
CA GLN A 292 7.41 18.20 8.43
C GLN A 292 6.73 18.17 7.04
N PRO A 293 7.38 18.66 5.97
CA PRO A 293 6.77 18.80 4.64
C PRO A 293 6.83 17.53 3.77
N TYR A 294 7.17 16.40 4.38
CA TYR A 294 7.32 15.09 3.74
C TYR A 294 6.91 13.99 4.74
N ILE A 295 6.56 12.83 4.23
CA ILE A 295 6.32 11.63 5.04
C ILE A 295 7.66 10.88 5.12
N ASP A 296 8.25 10.81 6.32
CA ASP A 296 9.46 10.03 6.58
C ASP A 296 9.09 8.63 7.07
N VAL A 297 9.34 7.64 6.21
CA VAL A 297 9.01 6.22 6.44
C VAL A 297 10.16 5.42 7.05
N THR A 298 11.21 6.11 7.49
CA THR A 298 12.39 5.46 8.07
C THR A 298 12.07 4.85 9.43
N SER A 299 12.32 3.54 9.56
CA SER A 299 12.46 2.88 10.86
C SER A 299 13.85 3.16 11.42
N TYR A 300 13.94 4.08 12.38
CA TYR A 300 15.21 4.47 12.99
C TYR A 300 15.61 3.51 14.11
N HIS A 301 16.78 2.86 13.98
CA HIS A 301 17.28 1.88 14.94
C HIS A 301 18.19 2.47 16.03
N ASP A 302 18.53 3.75 15.90
CA ASP A 302 19.30 4.47 16.90
C ASP A 302 18.75 5.88 17.09
N LYS A 303 19.07 6.49 18.24
CA LYS A 303 18.62 7.85 18.58
C LYS A 303 19.22 8.93 17.68
N VAL A 304 20.25 8.61 16.89
CA VAL A 304 21.03 9.57 16.09
C VAL A 304 20.59 9.56 14.62
N GLY A 305 19.73 8.61 14.23
CA GLY A 305 19.29 8.37 12.86
C GLY A 305 20.38 7.85 11.91
N LYS A 306 21.46 7.28 12.45
CA LYS A 306 22.58 6.79 11.63
C LYS A 306 22.22 5.46 10.96
N LYS A 307 21.48 4.59 11.63
CA LYS A 307 20.92 3.35 11.08
C LYS A 307 19.41 3.50 10.84
N GLY A 308 19.00 3.35 9.59
CA GLY A 308 17.60 3.39 9.18
C GLY A 308 17.30 2.29 8.19
N THR A 309 16.13 1.69 8.31
CA THR A 309 15.58 0.78 7.29
C THR A 309 14.22 1.27 6.85
N ILE A 310 13.77 0.72 5.73
CA ILE A 310 12.40 0.86 5.24
C ILE A 310 11.89 -0.57 5.17
N GLY A 311 11.19 -1.00 6.21
CA GLY A 311 10.52 -2.29 6.21
C GLY A 311 9.27 -2.29 5.35
N HIS A 312 8.56 -3.42 5.31
CA HIS A 312 7.26 -3.50 4.66
C HIS A 312 6.28 -2.55 5.33
N PHE A 313 5.53 -1.75 4.55
CA PHE A 313 4.39 -0.98 5.05
C PHE A 313 3.39 -0.68 3.93
N ILE A 314 2.17 -0.32 4.33
CA ILE A 314 1.17 0.27 3.44
C ILE A 314 0.88 1.72 3.88
N GLY A 315 0.74 2.61 2.90
CA GLY A 315 0.43 4.01 3.07
C GLY A 315 -0.71 4.43 2.16
N TRP A 316 -1.35 5.56 2.45
CA TRP A 316 -2.48 6.09 1.70
C TRP A 316 -2.56 7.61 1.81
N ALA A 317 -3.22 8.27 0.86
CA ALA A 317 -3.62 9.67 1.04
C ALA A 317 -4.98 9.90 0.35
N GLY A 318 -5.77 10.80 0.92
CA GLY A 318 -7.03 11.26 0.36
C GLY A 318 -6.85 12.21 -0.82
N PHE A 319 -7.97 12.50 -1.51
CA PHE A 319 -7.99 13.53 -2.57
C PHE A 319 -7.75 14.94 -2.07
N ASP A 320 -8.15 15.19 -0.83
CA ASP A 320 -8.10 16.52 -0.23
C ASP A 320 -6.88 16.66 0.72
N ASP A 321 -6.08 15.60 0.86
CA ASP A 321 -4.80 15.66 1.56
C ASP A 321 -3.75 16.40 0.72
N PRO A 322 -2.88 17.20 1.35
CA PRO A 322 -1.80 17.86 0.65
C PRO A 322 -0.79 16.84 0.11
N VAL A 323 -0.26 17.11 -1.08
CA VAL A 323 0.87 16.37 -1.68
C VAL A 323 2.06 16.44 -0.74
N ARG A 324 2.64 15.28 -0.38
CA ARG A 324 3.83 15.19 0.48
C ARG A 324 4.78 14.14 -0.08
N PRO A 325 6.03 14.51 -0.40
CA PRO A 325 7.02 13.51 -0.78
C PRO A 325 7.14 12.43 0.29
N VAL A 326 7.11 11.18 -0.14
CA VAL A 326 7.36 10.02 0.71
C VAL A 326 8.84 9.71 0.60
N ILE A 327 9.58 9.88 1.69
CA ILE A 327 11.01 9.65 1.74
C ILE A 327 11.35 8.64 2.82
N GLY A 328 12.49 7.98 2.67
CA GLY A 328 13.02 7.14 3.73
C GLY A 328 14.50 6.86 3.55
N LYS A 329 15.10 6.30 4.59
CA LYS A 329 16.47 5.84 4.59
C LYS A 329 16.50 4.31 4.57
N PHE A 330 17.04 3.76 3.49
CA PHE A 330 17.25 2.33 3.32
C PHE A 330 18.75 2.03 3.43
N GLY A 331 19.19 1.48 4.56
CA GLY A 331 20.61 1.28 4.81
C GLY A 331 21.34 2.60 5.02
N ASP A 332 22.31 2.90 4.16
CA ASP A 332 23.05 4.16 4.14
C ASP A 332 22.52 5.18 3.13
N ARG A 333 21.48 4.82 2.34
CA ARG A 333 20.95 5.67 1.26
C ARG A 333 19.61 6.27 1.61
N TRP A 334 19.42 7.52 1.21
CA TRP A 334 18.12 8.16 1.20
C TRP A 334 17.45 7.92 -0.15
N VAL A 335 16.13 7.80 -0.14
CA VAL A 335 15.32 7.56 -1.32
C VAL A 335 14.03 8.36 -1.21
N CYS A 336 13.58 8.88 -2.34
CA CYS A 336 12.21 9.35 -2.51
C CYS A 336 11.42 8.25 -3.19
N LEU A 337 10.34 7.80 -2.54
CA LEU A 337 9.51 6.68 -2.97
C LEU A 337 8.32 7.16 -3.79
N HIS A 338 7.62 8.20 -3.36
CA HIS A 338 6.40 8.68 -4.01
C HIS A 338 6.23 10.19 -3.83
N GLU A 339 5.44 10.82 -4.73
CA GLU A 339 5.21 12.27 -4.78
C GLU A 339 6.50 13.10 -4.70
N CYS A 340 7.55 12.66 -5.40
CA CYS A 340 8.84 13.32 -5.36
C CYS A 340 8.75 14.75 -5.93
N PRO A 341 9.43 15.72 -5.30
CA PRO A 341 9.28 17.12 -5.64
C PRO A 341 9.81 17.42 -7.04
N ASP A 342 9.38 18.56 -7.59
CA ASP A 342 9.82 19.09 -8.89
C ASP A 342 9.57 18.16 -10.08
N GLY A 343 8.55 17.29 -9.96
CA GLY A 343 8.20 16.30 -10.98
C GLY A 343 9.23 15.17 -11.13
N ALA A 344 10.13 15.02 -10.14
CA ALA A 344 11.11 13.93 -10.15
C ALA A 344 10.40 12.57 -10.06
N ALA A 345 10.96 11.57 -10.74
CA ALA A 345 10.56 10.18 -10.52
C ALA A 345 11.07 9.66 -9.17
N PRO A 346 10.47 8.60 -8.61
CA PRO A 346 11.03 7.88 -7.47
C PRO A 346 12.49 7.47 -7.72
N GLY A 347 13.35 7.65 -6.72
CA GLY A 347 14.78 7.45 -6.90
C GLY A 347 15.64 7.88 -5.71
N PRO A 348 16.96 7.62 -5.77
CA PRO A 348 17.89 7.96 -4.72
C PRO A 348 17.96 9.47 -4.47
N ILE A 349 18.12 9.84 -3.20
CA ILE A 349 18.46 11.20 -2.76
C ILE A 349 19.94 11.17 -2.37
N GLU A 350 20.80 11.69 -3.24
CA GLU A 350 22.26 11.67 -3.07
C GLU A 350 22.72 12.35 -1.78
N ASP A 351 22.14 13.52 -1.47
CA ASP A 351 22.42 14.28 -0.26
C ASP A 351 21.11 14.82 0.33
N ILE A 352 20.64 14.21 1.42
CA ILE A 352 19.41 14.61 2.10
C ILE A 352 19.50 16.02 2.70
N ALA A 353 20.67 16.45 3.14
CA ALA A 353 20.86 17.78 3.71
C ALA A 353 20.75 18.84 2.62
N GLN A 354 21.37 18.60 1.46
CA GLN A 354 21.21 19.47 0.31
C GLN A 354 19.77 19.44 -0.22
N TRP A 355 19.15 18.26 -0.32
CA TRP A 355 17.78 18.08 -0.82
C TRP A 355 16.75 18.84 0.03
N THR A 356 16.87 18.79 1.35
CA THR A 356 16.01 19.55 2.27
C THR A 356 16.35 21.05 2.26
N THR A 357 17.64 21.41 2.29
CA THR A 357 18.09 22.82 2.32
C THR A 357 17.62 23.61 1.10
N ARG A 358 17.69 23.02 -0.10
CA ARG A 358 17.21 23.67 -1.34
C ARG A 358 15.73 24.08 -1.28
N ARG A 359 14.95 23.46 -0.40
CA ARG A 359 13.50 23.68 -0.25
C ARG A 359 13.13 24.35 1.07
N GLY A 360 14.12 24.71 1.90
CA GLY A 360 13.87 25.24 3.25
C GLY A 360 13.23 24.23 4.20
N TRP A 361 13.36 22.93 3.92
CA TRP A 361 12.75 21.88 4.72
C TRP A 361 13.66 21.47 5.89
N PRO A 362 13.10 21.03 7.04
CA PRO A 362 13.91 20.46 8.11
C PRO A 362 14.52 19.12 7.66
N LEU A 363 15.67 18.75 8.25
CA LEU A 363 16.21 17.40 8.11
C LEU A 363 15.26 16.34 8.73
N PRO A 364 15.18 15.13 8.14
CA PRO A 364 14.38 14.04 8.69
C PRO A 364 14.84 13.67 10.11
N LYS A 365 13.89 13.27 10.94
CA LYS A 365 14.12 12.92 12.35
C LYS A 365 13.24 11.73 12.75
N PRO A 366 13.68 10.93 13.72
CA PRO A 366 12.86 9.88 14.29
C PRO A 366 11.49 10.38 14.74
N GLY A 367 10.45 9.73 14.22
CA GLY A 367 9.05 9.92 14.65
C GLY A 367 8.74 9.14 15.93
N PRO A 368 7.56 9.39 16.53
CA PRO A 368 7.04 8.53 17.58
C PRO A 368 6.73 7.13 17.05
N TYR A 369 6.75 6.16 17.94
CA TYR A 369 6.32 4.79 17.68
C TYR A 369 5.10 4.42 18.52
N PHE A 370 4.05 3.85 17.91
CA PHE A 370 2.73 3.69 18.51
C PHE A 370 2.43 2.23 18.91
N VAL A 371 3.04 1.75 19.98
CA VAL A 371 2.75 0.42 20.57
C VAL A 371 1.37 0.37 21.22
N ASP A 372 0.72 -0.79 21.20
CA ASP A 372 -0.62 -1.01 21.77
C ASP A 372 -0.69 -0.65 23.25
N SER A 373 0.37 -0.89 24.01
CA SER A 373 0.40 -0.59 25.45
C SER A 373 0.27 0.89 25.80
N LYS A 374 0.37 1.80 24.83
CA LYS A 374 0.11 3.24 24.99
C LYS A 374 -1.36 3.60 24.88
N PHE A 375 -2.19 2.74 24.29
CA PHE A 375 -3.61 2.96 24.10
C PHE A 375 -4.35 2.21 25.20
N LYS A 376 -4.85 2.94 26.19
CA LYS A 376 -5.75 2.40 27.21
C LYS A 376 -7.12 3.03 26.97
N ALA A 377 -8.15 2.21 26.88
CA ALA A 377 -9.52 2.68 26.82
C ALA A 377 -9.85 3.44 28.11
N SER A 378 -10.42 4.64 27.97
CA SER A 378 -11.10 5.31 29.07
C SER A 378 -12.40 4.54 29.40
N LYS A 379 -13.02 4.81 30.56
CA LYS A 379 -14.29 4.17 30.89
C LYS A 379 -15.39 4.66 29.92
N GLU A 380 -15.25 5.91 29.51
CA GLU A 380 -16.10 6.60 28.55
C GLU A 380 -15.99 5.97 27.14
N ASP A 381 -14.80 5.54 26.72
CA ASP A 381 -14.57 4.86 25.42
C ASP A 381 -15.19 3.45 25.36
N LEU A 382 -15.61 2.88 26.49
CA LEU A 382 -16.16 1.54 26.60
C LEU A 382 -17.70 1.52 26.73
N GLU A 383 -18.33 2.69 26.83
CA GLU A 383 -19.78 2.83 27.07
C GLU A 383 -20.57 3.36 25.84
N GLU A 384 -19.95 3.49 24.66
CA GLU A 384 -20.62 3.59 23.35
C GLU A 384 -20.94 2.20 22.76
#